data_AF-A0A534P5G9-F1
#
_entry.id   AF-A0A534P5G9-F1
#
_cell.length_a   1.000
_cell.length_b   1.000
_cell.length_c   1.000
_cell.angle_alpha   90.00
_cell.angle_beta   90.00
_cell.angle_gamma   90.00
#
_symmetry.space_group_name_H-M   'P 1'
#
loop_
_entity.id
_entity.type
_entity.pdbx_description
1 polymer ?
#
loop_
_entity_poly.entity_id
_entity_poly.type
_entity_poly.pdbx_seq_one_letter_code
_entity_poly.pdbx_strand_id
1 'polypeptide(L)'
;MRVLAAGLFGIAAAALLLGQANAPQGRAPRGRADAGSPRQGPILLGTDPPGKLKASPPSDVGVTAQADAGVDAVRAEIQQLRSRVDALERERAQLQQQSQQLDQIVKQLQDVKSQIADAESRRQAAEQQQAARREQLQAGVSALYQAQSMLAGGNSSIDDQLSQAQGAFPPQAQRDIDYARTALQNRDLAAARSYLNAAIADAQQGR
;
A
#
# COMPACT_ATOMS: atom_id res chain seq x y z
N MET A 1 15.74 -24.41 -30.95
CA MET A 1 15.07 -24.40 -29.64
C MET A 1 15.92 -23.53 -28.72
N ARG A 2 15.62 -22.24 -28.50
CA ARG A 2 14.77 -21.68 -27.41
C ARG A 2 15.01 -22.46 -26.10
N VAL A 3 15.63 -21.88 -25.07
CA VAL A 3 14.98 -20.98 -24.09
C VAL A 3 15.92 -19.86 -23.56
N LEU A 4 15.34 -18.66 -23.44
CA LEU A 4 15.83 -17.46 -22.75
C LEU A 4 15.45 -17.47 -21.26
N ALA A 5 16.28 -16.91 -20.38
CA ALA A 5 15.90 -16.28 -19.10
C ALA A 5 17.06 -15.33 -18.70
N ALA A 6 16.98 -13.99 -18.68
CA ALA A 6 16.02 -13.01 -18.12
C ALA A 6 16.14 -12.82 -16.58
N GLY A 7 16.39 -11.56 -16.17
CA GLY A 7 16.21 -11.00 -14.81
C GLY A 7 17.51 -10.76 -14.05
N LEU A 8 18.16 -9.58 -13.98
CA LEU A 8 17.80 -8.19 -13.62
C LEU A 8 17.43 -7.94 -12.13
N PHE A 9 18.32 -7.14 -11.51
CA PHE A 9 18.14 -6.13 -10.45
C PHE A 9 17.81 -6.51 -8.99
N GLY A 10 18.60 -5.91 -8.10
CA GLY A 10 18.28 -5.70 -6.68
C GLY A 10 19.20 -4.64 -6.06
N ILE A 11 18.91 -3.36 -6.30
CA ILE A 11 19.55 -2.22 -5.62
C ILE A 11 18.99 -2.15 -4.19
N ALA A 12 19.89 -2.16 -3.21
CA ALA A 12 19.59 -1.99 -1.80
C ALA A 12 19.28 -0.51 -1.49
N ALA A 13 18.06 -0.23 -1.04
CA ALA A 13 17.71 1.04 -0.40
C ALA A 13 17.62 0.82 1.11
N ALA A 14 18.63 1.30 1.83
CA ALA A 14 18.63 1.36 3.28
C ALA A 14 17.84 2.59 3.75
N ALA A 15 16.75 2.36 4.47
CA ALA A 15 16.04 3.39 5.22
C ALA A 15 16.65 3.45 6.63
N LEU A 16 17.20 4.60 7.01
CA LEU A 16 17.60 4.90 8.38
C LEU A 16 16.62 5.87 9.03
N LEU A 17 16.36 5.57 10.29
CA LEU A 17 15.38 6.09 11.21
C LEU A 17 15.81 7.39 11.94
N LEU A 18 14.79 8.04 12.52
CA LEU A 18 14.73 8.70 13.85
C LEU A 18 15.03 10.21 14.00
N GLY A 19 14.15 10.88 14.78
CA GLY A 19 14.45 12.09 15.58
C GLY A 19 13.41 13.21 15.54
N GLN A 20 12.27 13.10 16.25
CA GLN A 20 11.91 13.88 17.46
C GLN A 20 12.19 15.39 17.46
N ALA A 21 11.15 16.22 17.67
CA ALA A 21 11.09 17.22 18.77
C ALA A 21 9.79 18.05 18.76
N ASN A 22 9.45 18.50 19.97
CA ASN A 22 8.22 19.09 20.50
C ASN A 22 8.00 20.59 20.21
N ALA A 23 6.75 21.02 20.52
CA ALA A 23 6.31 22.33 21.06
C ALA A 23 5.68 23.37 20.08
N PRO A 24 5.00 24.43 20.57
CA PRO A 24 3.57 24.41 20.92
C PRO A 24 2.73 25.53 20.23
N GLN A 25 1.42 25.50 20.47
CA GLN A 25 0.39 26.45 20.00
C GLN A 25 0.63 27.91 20.45
N GLY A 26 0.33 28.88 19.57
CA GLY A 26 0.17 30.28 19.97
C GLY A 26 -0.15 31.28 18.84
N ARG A 27 -1.34 31.89 18.96
CA ARG A 27 -1.76 33.26 18.55
C ARG A 27 -1.97 33.64 17.06
N ALA A 28 -3.21 34.10 16.80
CA ALA A 28 -3.67 34.83 15.61
C ALA A 28 -3.39 36.37 15.71
N PRO A 29 -4.01 37.24 14.88
CA PRO A 29 -3.61 37.64 13.53
C PRO A 29 -3.31 39.16 13.45
N ARG A 30 -2.59 39.64 12.41
CA ARG A 30 -2.54 41.07 12.05
C ARG A 30 -2.41 41.27 10.54
N GLY A 31 -3.49 41.75 9.93
CA GLY A 31 -3.45 42.46 8.66
C GLY A 31 -3.48 43.97 8.91
N ARG A 32 -2.69 44.73 8.15
CA ARG A 32 -2.96 46.13 7.76
C ARG A 32 -1.97 46.64 6.71
N ALA A 33 -2.42 47.71 6.04
CA ALA A 33 -1.80 48.58 5.03
C ALA A 33 -2.01 48.06 3.59
N ASP A 34 -2.95 48.56 2.78
CA ASP A 34 -3.48 49.91 2.55
C ASP A 34 -2.43 50.94 2.13
N ALA A 35 -2.39 51.24 0.83
CA ALA A 35 -1.87 52.47 0.25
C ALA A 35 -2.35 52.64 -1.22
N GLY A 36 -3.42 53.42 -1.41
CA GLY A 36 -3.42 54.58 -2.32
C GLY A 36 -3.59 54.39 -3.84
N SER A 37 -4.83 54.60 -4.32
CA SER A 37 -5.19 55.20 -5.64
C SER A 37 -4.73 56.69 -5.72
N PRO A 38 -4.83 57.48 -6.84
CA PRO A 38 -5.65 57.28 -8.06
C PRO A 38 -5.13 57.87 -9.43
N ARG A 39 -5.93 57.64 -10.49
CA ARG A 39 -6.27 58.52 -11.65
C ARG A 39 -5.40 58.60 -12.93
N GLN A 40 -6.16 58.45 -14.03
CA GLN A 40 -6.11 59.11 -15.36
C GLN A 40 -5.29 58.46 -16.50
N GLY A 41 -6.04 57.99 -17.52
CA GLY A 41 -5.55 57.48 -18.81
C GLY A 41 -5.08 58.58 -19.78
N PRO A 42 -4.84 58.27 -21.07
CA PRO A 42 -5.95 58.12 -22.03
C PRO A 42 -5.78 57.07 -23.18
N ILE A 43 -6.94 56.59 -23.66
CA ILE A 43 -7.43 56.40 -25.06
C ILE A 43 -6.64 55.50 -26.06
N LEU A 44 -7.43 54.88 -26.97
CA LEU A 44 -7.14 54.16 -28.24
C LEU A 44 -7.00 52.63 -28.07
N LEU A 45 -7.66 51.74 -28.81
CA LEU A 45 -8.51 51.80 -30.01
C LEU A 45 -9.03 50.36 -30.27
N GLY A 46 -10.27 50.17 -30.75
CA GLY A 46 -10.72 48.88 -31.33
C GLY A 46 -11.67 48.07 -30.44
N THR A 47 -12.95 48.44 -30.31
CA THR A 47 -14.10 48.11 -31.20
C THR A 47 -14.99 47.02 -30.59
N ASP A 48 -16.10 47.53 -30.04
CA ASP A 48 -17.36 46.84 -29.73
C ASP A 48 -17.89 45.99 -30.92
N PRO A 49 -18.80 45.04 -30.67
CA PRO A 49 -19.21 43.98 -31.57
C PRO A 49 -20.26 44.45 -32.60
N PRO A 50 -20.24 43.95 -33.85
CA PRO A 50 -21.34 44.22 -34.78
C PRO A 50 -22.23 42.98 -34.92
N GLY A 51 -23.53 43.13 -34.65
CA GLY A 51 -24.46 42.03 -34.93
C GLY A 51 -25.94 42.24 -34.68
N LYS A 52 -26.47 43.47 -34.66
CA LYS A 52 -27.92 43.70 -34.68
C LYS A 52 -28.33 44.89 -35.55
N LEU A 53 -29.12 44.57 -36.59
CA LEU A 53 -30.22 45.35 -37.19
C LEU A 53 -29.89 46.51 -38.15
N LYS A 54 -30.05 46.26 -39.46
CA LYS A 54 -31.21 46.68 -40.29
C LYS A 54 -30.88 46.58 -41.78
N ALA A 55 -31.74 45.90 -42.56
CA ALA A 55 -32.08 46.31 -43.91
C ALA A 55 -33.36 45.58 -44.40
N SER A 56 -34.30 46.36 -44.91
CA SER A 56 -35.31 45.99 -45.92
C SER A 56 -35.65 47.28 -46.68
N PRO A 57 -36.13 47.24 -47.93
CA PRO A 57 -35.95 46.27 -49.02
C PRO A 57 -35.37 46.97 -50.29
N PRO A 58 -35.33 46.34 -51.49
CA PRO A 58 -36.52 46.41 -52.35
C PRO A 58 -36.80 45.14 -53.21
N SER A 59 -38.07 45.05 -53.60
CA SER A 59 -38.62 44.55 -54.87
C SER A 59 -38.29 43.15 -55.39
N ASP A 60 -39.29 42.27 -55.25
CA ASP A 60 -39.98 41.55 -56.33
C ASP A 60 -39.23 41.40 -57.67
N VAL A 61 -38.46 40.30 -57.81
CA VAL A 61 -38.26 39.59 -59.09
C VAL A 61 -37.97 38.12 -58.77
N GLY A 62 -38.81 37.19 -59.23
CA GLY A 62 -38.40 35.79 -59.44
C GLY A 62 -39.07 34.72 -58.58
N VAL A 63 -40.40 34.60 -58.62
CA VAL A 63 -41.18 33.47 -58.06
C VAL A 63 -40.86 32.11 -58.72
N THR A 64 -39.92 32.03 -59.66
CA THR A 64 -39.61 30.79 -60.40
C THR A 64 -38.26 30.13 -60.05
N ALA A 65 -37.47 30.66 -59.12
CA ALA A 65 -36.25 29.98 -58.62
C ALA A 65 -36.39 29.40 -57.19
N GLN A 66 -37.47 29.75 -56.47
CA GLN A 66 -37.65 29.43 -55.05
C GLN A 66 -38.01 27.96 -54.79
N ALA A 67 -38.59 27.25 -55.77
CA ALA A 67 -39.05 25.87 -55.60
C ALA A 67 -37.89 24.85 -55.53
N ASP A 68 -36.76 25.11 -56.21
CA ASP A 68 -35.57 24.23 -56.19
C ASP A 68 -34.59 24.58 -55.06
N ALA A 69 -34.49 25.84 -54.65
CA ALA A 69 -33.58 26.27 -53.57
C ALA A 69 -33.93 25.66 -52.20
N GLY A 70 -35.21 25.37 -51.95
CA GLY A 70 -35.65 24.69 -50.73
C GLY A 70 -35.20 23.23 -50.66
N VAL A 71 -35.14 22.54 -51.81
CA VAL A 71 -34.69 21.15 -51.89
C VAL A 71 -33.18 21.05 -51.65
N ASP A 72 -32.40 21.99 -52.16
CA ASP A 72 -30.95 22.05 -51.96
C ASP A 72 -30.57 22.44 -50.52
N ALA A 73 -31.30 23.37 -49.89
CA ALA A 73 -31.11 23.71 -48.47
C ALA A 73 -31.42 22.52 -47.54
N VAL A 74 -32.52 21.81 -47.80
CA VAL A 74 -32.88 20.59 -47.05
C VAL A 74 -31.84 19.47 -47.27
N ARG A 75 -31.30 19.32 -48.49
CA ARG A 75 -30.20 18.38 -48.76
C ARG A 75 -28.92 18.74 -47.98
N ALA A 76 -28.59 20.03 -47.89
CA ALA A 76 -27.45 20.50 -47.12
C ALA A 76 -27.64 20.25 -45.60
N GLU A 77 -28.83 20.51 -45.06
CA GLU A 77 -29.15 20.17 -43.67
C GLU A 77 -29.07 18.67 -43.41
N ILE A 78 -29.58 17.82 -44.31
CA ILE A 78 -29.47 16.36 -44.17
C ILE A 78 -28.00 15.91 -44.16
N GLN A 79 -27.15 16.49 -45.00
CA GLN A 79 -25.70 16.20 -44.98
C GLN A 79 -25.05 16.67 -43.67
N GLN A 80 -25.43 17.83 -43.15
CA GLN A 80 -24.95 18.32 -41.87
C GLN A 80 -25.42 17.45 -40.69
N LEU A 81 -26.68 17.00 -40.68
CA LEU A 81 -27.17 16.08 -39.66
C LEU A 81 -26.43 14.74 -39.75
N ARG A 82 -26.22 14.18 -40.94
CA ARG A 82 -25.45 12.93 -41.12
C ARG A 82 -24.03 13.05 -40.57
N SER A 83 -23.31 14.11 -40.92
CA SER A 83 -21.94 14.32 -40.41
C SER A 83 -21.90 14.49 -38.88
N ARG A 84 -22.92 15.13 -38.28
CA ARG A 84 -23.06 15.21 -36.81
C ARG A 84 -23.37 13.85 -36.19
N VAL A 85 -24.23 13.05 -36.81
CA VAL A 85 -24.53 11.68 -36.35
C VAL A 85 -23.28 10.82 -36.42
N ASP A 86 -22.54 10.86 -37.52
CA ASP A 86 -21.28 10.11 -37.68
C ASP A 86 -20.23 10.52 -36.64
N ALA A 87 -20.18 11.80 -36.25
CA ALA A 87 -19.28 12.29 -35.21
C ALA A 87 -19.70 11.79 -33.81
N LEU A 88 -20.99 11.84 -33.50
CA LEU A 88 -21.54 11.35 -32.23
C LEU A 88 -21.40 9.82 -32.10
N GLU A 89 -21.54 9.07 -33.19
CA GLU A 89 -21.33 7.62 -33.21
C GLU A 89 -19.86 7.27 -32.93
N ARG A 90 -18.91 8.02 -33.51
CA ARG A 90 -17.48 7.86 -33.20
C ARG A 90 -17.18 8.19 -31.74
N GLU A 91 -17.72 9.28 -31.22
CA GLU A 91 -17.54 9.67 -29.81
C GLU A 91 -18.13 8.61 -28.87
N ARG A 92 -19.31 8.07 -29.18
CA ARG A 92 -19.90 6.96 -28.42
C ARG A 92 -19.02 5.71 -28.43
N ALA A 93 -18.49 5.33 -29.59
CA ALA A 93 -17.58 4.19 -29.68
C ALA A 93 -16.32 4.41 -28.83
N GLN A 94 -15.77 5.63 -28.83
CA GLN A 94 -14.60 5.99 -28.04
C GLN A 94 -14.88 5.99 -26.53
N LEU A 95 -16.05 6.48 -26.10
CA LEU A 95 -16.48 6.44 -24.70
C LEU A 95 -16.71 5.01 -24.21
N GLN A 96 -17.29 4.14 -25.05
CA GLN A 96 -17.46 2.72 -24.74
C GLN A 96 -16.12 2.03 -24.53
N GLN A 97 -15.13 2.30 -25.39
CA GLN A 97 -13.78 1.76 -25.24
C GLN A 97 -13.11 2.26 -23.94
N GLN A 98 -13.22 3.55 -23.62
CA GLN A 98 -12.70 4.10 -22.38
C GLN A 98 -13.37 3.49 -21.15
N SER A 99 -14.70 3.30 -21.17
CA SER A 99 -15.42 2.64 -20.08
C SER A 99 -14.92 1.21 -19.84
N GLN A 100 -14.69 0.44 -20.91
CA GLN A 100 -14.16 -0.92 -20.80
C GLN A 100 -12.75 -0.94 -20.21
N GLN A 101 -11.90 0.02 -20.59
CA GLN A 101 -10.56 0.17 -20.02
C GLN A 101 -10.63 0.53 -18.52
N LEU A 102 -11.51 1.45 -18.13
CA LEU A 102 -11.72 1.81 -16.73
C LEU A 102 -12.22 0.62 -15.92
N ASP A 103 -13.19 -0.14 -16.43
CA ASP A 103 -13.69 -1.35 -15.76
C ASP A 103 -12.57 -2.38 -15.56
N GLN A 104 -11.67 -2.52 -16.54
CA GLN A 104 -10.52 -3.41 -16.43
C GLN A 104 -9.52 -2.93 -15.38
N ILE A 105 -9.24 -1.62 -15.32
CA ILE A 105 -8.37 -1.02 -14.30
C ILE A 105 -8.98 -1.19 -12.90
N VAL A 106 -10.28 -0.97 -12.74
CA VAL A 106 -10.98 -1.15 -11.46
C VAL A 106 -10.88 -2.60 -10.98
N LYS A 107 -11.07 -3.57 -11.88
CA LYS A 107 -10.87 -4.99 -11.56
C LYS A 107 -9.43 -5.27 -11.11
N GLN A 108 -8.44 -4.79 -11.86
CA GLN A 108 -7.03 -4.94 -11.49
C GLN A 108 -6.70 -4.29 -10.15
N LEU A 109 -7.25 -3.11 -9.86
CA LEU A 109 -7.07 -2.42 -8.58
C LEU A 109 -7.67 -3.24 -7.43
N GLN A 110 -8.85 -3.83 -7.65
CA GLN A 110 -9.50 -4.68 -6.67
C GLN A 110 -8.71 -5.97 -6.41
N ASP A 111 -8.18 -6.58 -7.46
CA ASP A 111 -7.29 -7.74 -7.35
C ASP A 111 -6.03 -7.40 -6.56
N VAL A 112 -5.35 -6.29 -6.90
CA VAL A 112 -4.15 -5.83 -6.17
C VAL A 112 -4.48 -5.53 -4.71
N LYS A 113 -5.62 -4.88 -4.43
CA LYS A 113 -6.06 -4.62 -3.06
C LYS A 113 -6.28 -5.92 -2.27
N SER A 114 -6.86 -6.95 -2.89
CA SER A 114 -7.02 -8.26 -2.26
C SER A 114 -5.68 -8.93 -1.96
N GLN A 115 -4.74 -8.87 -2.91
CA GLN A 115 -3.39 -9.42 -2.72
C GLN A 115 -2.62 -8.72 -1.61
N ILE A 116 -2.75 -7.39 -1.48
CA ILE A 116 -2.14 -6.63 -0.39
C ILE A 116 -2.74 -7.07 0.95
N ALA A 117 -4.07 -7.16 1.05
CA ALA A 117 -4.73 -7.59 2.28
C ALA A 117 -4.30 -9.00 2.70
N ASP A 118 -4.20 -9.93 1.76
CA ASP A 118 -3.72 -11.29 2.01
C ASP A 118 -2.25 -11.30 2.46
N ALA A 119 -1.39 -10.50 1.81
CA ALA A 119 0.02 -10.37 2.18
C ALA A 119 0.19 -9.77 3.58
N GLU A 120 -0.58 -8.75 3.92
CA GLU A 120 -0.60 -8.16 5.26
C GLU A 120 -1.09 -9.15 6.31
N SER A 121 -2.16 -9.90 6.03
CA SER A 121 -2.65 -10.94 6.94
C SER A 121 -1.59 -12.01 7.20
N ARG A 122 -0.91 -12.50 6.15
CA ARG A 122 0.19 -13.47 6.29
C ARG A 122 1.35 -12.91 7.09
N ARG A 123 1.70 -11.64 6.86
CA ARG A 123 2.76 -10.96 7.60
C ARG A 123 2.40 -10.84 9.08
N GLN A 124 1.19 -10.40 9.43
CA GLN A 124 0.73 -10.31 10.81
C GLN A 124 0.73 -11.68 11.50
N ALA A 125 0.26 -12.73 10.81
CA ALA A 125 0.31 -14.09 11.34
C ALA A 125 1.75 -14.57 11.59
N ALA A 126 2.67 -14.28 10.67
CA ALA A 126 4.08 -14.60 10.84
C ALA A 126 4.71 -13.82 12.02
N GLU A 127 4.41 -12.53 12.16
CA GLU A 127 4.88 -11.70 13.27
C GLU A 127 4.34 -12.21 14.61
N GLN A 128 3.06 -12.58 14.71
CA GLN A 128 2.47 -13.20 15.91
C GLN A 128 3.13 -14.54 16.24
N GLN A 129 3.36 -15.41 15.24
CA GLN A 129 4.06 -16.67 15.46
C GLN A 129 5.51 -16.48 15.89
N GLN A 130 6.20 -15.45 15.38
CA GLN A 130 7.55 -15.11 15.83
C GLN A 130 7.55 -14.56 17.25
N ALA A 131 6.60 -13.70 17.60
CA ALA A 131 6.44 -13.19 18.95
C ALA A 131 6.16 -14.34 19.94
N ALA A 132 5.19 -15.21 19.64
CA ALA A 132 4.88 -16.37 20.46
C ALA A 132 6.10 -17.31 20.64
N ARG A 133 6.87 -17.55 19.56
CA ARG A 133 8.12 -18.34 19.66
C ARG A 133 9.16 -17.66 20.55
N ARG A 134 9.32 -16.34 20.45
CA ARG A 134 10.25 -15.59 21.31
C ARG A 134 9.82 -15.65 22.78
N GLU A 135 8.54 -15.52 23.07
CA GLU A 135 7.99 -15.64 24.42
C GLU A 135 8.20 -17.05 24.99
N GLN A 136 7.90 -18.08 24.20
CA GLN A 136 8.15 -19.48 24.58
C GLN A 136 9.64 -19.71 24.89
N LEU A 137 10.54 -19.24 24.04
CA LEU A 137 11.99 -19.35 24.26
C LEU A 137 12.43 -18.62 25.53
N GLN A 138 11.92 -17.43 25.79
CA GLN A 138 12.23 -16.68 27.02
C GLN A 138 11.75 -17.41 28.27
N ALA A 139 10.51 -17.93 28.24
CA ALA A 139 9.96 -18.73 29.33
C ALA A 139 10.78 -20.00 29.58
N GLY A 140 11.16 -20.72 28.51
CA GLY A 140 12.01 -21.90 28.60
C GLY A 140 13.38 -21.61 29.20
N VAL A 141 14.03 -20.51 28.81
CA VAL A 141 15.33 -20.10 29.38
C VAL A 141 15.19 -19.76 30.86
N SER A 142 14.14 -19.03 31.23
CA SER A 142 13.86 -18.72 32.64
C SER A 142 13.63 -19.98 33.48
N ALA A 143 12.91 -20.97 32.93
CA ALA A 143 12.71 -22.27 33.58
C ALA A 143 14.03 -23.04 33.78
N LEU A 144 14.93 -23.05 32.78
CA LEU A 144 16.25 -23.66 32.93
C LEU A 144 17.10 -22.99 34.00
N TYR A 145 17.10 -21.65 34.08
CA TYR A 145 17.81 -20.95 35.15
C TYR A 145 17.23 -21.25 36.54
N GLN A 146 15.90 -21.35 36.66
CA GLN A 146 15.26 -21.76 37.91
C GLN A 146 15.67 -23.20 38.30
N ALA A 147 15.65 -24.12 37.34
CA ALA A 147 16.11 -25.49 37.55
C ALA A 147 17.56 -25.55 38.03
N GLN A 148 18.45 -24.74 37.44
CA GLN A 148 19.84 -24.63 37.89
C GLN A 148 19.96 -24.12 39.33
N SER A 149 19.19 -23.09 39.71
CA SER A 149 19.17 -22.56 41.07
C SER A 149 18.70 -23.60 42.08
N MET A 150 17.65 -24.37 41.74
CA MET A 150 17.14 -25.46 42.57
C MET A 150 18.19 -26.57 42.73
N LEU A 151 18.84 -26.99 41.64
CA LEU A 151 19.91 -27.97 41.68
C LEU A 151 21.11 -27.47 42.50
N ALA A 152 21.45 -26.19 42.42
CA ALA A 152 22.51 -25.58 43.23
C ALA A 152 22.18 -25.64 44.72
N GLY A 153 20.90 -25.43 45.08
CA GLY A 153 20.36 -25.62 46.43
C GLY A 153 20.18 -27.08 46.86
N GLY A 154 20.56 -28.05 46.02
CA GLY A 154 20.44 -29.48 46.29
C GLY A 154 19.06 -30.10 46.03
N ASN A 155 18.13 -29.34 45.45
CA ASN A 155 16.82 -29.84 45.05
C ASN A 155 16.88 -30.40 43.61
N SER A 156 16.69 -31.71 43.47
CA SER A 156 16.65 -32.41 42.18
C SER A 156 15.25 -32.48 41.56
N SER A 157 14.21 -31.97 42.22
CA SER A 157 12.83 -31.96 41.74
C SER A 157 12.60 -30.80 40.76
N ILE A 158 13.15 -30.94 39.56
CA ILE A 158 13.13 -29.89 38.51
C ILE A 158 12.42 -30.34 37.23
N ASP A 159 11.71 -31.47 37.27
CA ASP A 159 11.06 -32.07 36.09
C ASP A 159 10.03 -31.15 35.44
N ASP A 160 9.29 -30.35 36.23
CA ASP A 160 8.32 -29.39 35.71
C ASP A 160 9.02 -28.28 34.90
N GLN A 161 10.13 -27.76 35.41
CA GLN A 161 10.93 -26.73 34.73
C GLN A 161 11.58 -27.28 33.45
N LEU A 162 12.09 -28.51 33.49
CA LEU A 162 12.64 -29.18 32.31
C LEU A 162 11.56 -29.45 31.25
N SER A 163 10.35 -29.82 31.67
CA SER A 163 9.21 -30.06 30.76
C SER A 163 8.73 -28.77 30.10
N GLN A 164 8.65 -27.67 30.87
CA GLN A 164 8.31 -26.35 30.34
C GLN A 164 9.36 -25.85 29.34
N ALA A 165 10.64 -26.11 29.59
CA ALA A 165 11.74 -25.78 28.70
C ALA A 165 11.73 -26.59 27.39
N GLN A 166 11.46 -27.90 27.46
CA GLN A 166 11.59 -28.81 26.32
C GLN A 166 10.72 -28.41 25.11
N GLY A 167 9.49 -27.95 25.35
CA GLY A 167 8.59 -27.52 24.28
C GLY A 167 9.00 -26.24 23.57
N ALA A 168 9.85 -25.41 24.19
CA ALA A 168 10.28 -24.13 23.66
C ALA A 168 11.56 -24.21 22.83
N PHE A 169 12.37 -25.25 23.01
CA PHE A 169 13.74 -25.30 22.51
C PHE A 169 13.93 -26.09 21.21
N PRO A 170 15.00 -25.79 20.45
CA PRO A 170 15.34 -26.56 19.25
C PRO A 170 15.70 -28.02 19.60
N PRO A 171 15.64 -28.94 18.61
CA PRO A 171 15.84 -30.38 18.84
C PRO A 171 17.16 -30.75 19.50
N GLN A 172 18.21 -29.94 19.31
CA GLN A 172 19.51 -30.14 19.95
C GLN A 172 19.42 -29.93 21.47
N ALA A 173 18.92 -28.77 21.92
CA ALA A 173 18.75 -28.46 23.33
C ALA A 173 17.72 -29.37 24.03
N GLN A 174 16.73 -29.89 23.29
CA GLN A 174 15.82 -30.92 23.82
C GLN A 174 16.56 -32.21 24.21
N ARG A 175 17.53 -32.66 23.39
CA ARG A 175 18.34 -33.85 23.71
C ARG A 175 19.18 -33.64 24.97
N ASP A 176 19.76 -32.46 25.13
CA ASP A 176 20.54 -32.14 26.33
C ASP A 176 19.66 -32.10 27.58
N ILE A 177 18.42 -31.63 27.49
CA ILE A 177 17.44 -31.70 28.58
C ILE A 177 17.13 -33.17 28.94
N ASP A 178 16.98 -34.06 27.96
CA ASP A 178 16.73 -35.48 28.21
C ASP A 178 17.95 -36.18 28.83
N TYR A 179 19.17 -35.83 28.40
CA TYR A 179 20.39 -36.30 29.06
C TYR A 179 20.50 -35.78 30.50
N ALA A 180 20.11 -34.53 30.75
CA ALA A 180 20.05 -33.98 32.10
C ALA A 180 19.07 -34.76 32.98
N ARG A 181 17.87 -35.09 32.48
CA ARG A 181 16.90 -35.94 33.21
C ARG A 181 17.47 -37.31 33.54
N THR A 182 18.13 -37.94 32.58
CA THR A 182 18.77 -39.25 32.78
C THR A 182 19.87 -39.19 33.84
N ALA A 183 20.68 -38.12 33.84
CA ALA A 183 21.70 -37.89 34.85
C ALA A 183 21.10 -37.69 36.26
N LEU A 184 19.96 -36.99 36.38
CA LEU A 184 19.25 -36.83 37.66
C LEU A 184 18.71 -38.17 38.18
N GLN A 185 18.18 -39.02 37.31
CA GLN A 185 17.74 -40.38 37.67
C GLN A 185 18.91 -41.22 38.21
N ASN A 186 20.09 -41.06 37.62
CA ASN A 186 21.33 -41.71 38.05
C ASN A 186 21.99 -41.03 39.27
N ARG A 187 21.35 -39.98 39.83
CA ARG A 187 21.86 -39.15 40.94
C ARG A 187 23.19 -38.45 40.63
N ASP A 188 23.51 -38.28 39.35
CA ASP A 188 24.68 -37.54 38.90
C ASP A 188 24.32 -36.06 38.68
N LEU A 189 24.41 -35.28 39.77
CA LEU A 189 24.14 -33.85 39.75
C LEU A 189 25.17 -33.07 38.91
N ALA A 190 26.41 -33.56 38.80
CA ALA A 190 27.45 -32.88 38.05
C ALA A 190 27.18 -32.98 36.54
N ALA A 191 26.87 -34.19 36.05
CA ALA A 191 26.48 -34.41 34.67
C ALA A 191 25.17 -33.69 34.33
N ALA A 192 24.17 -33.71 35.22
CA ALA A 192 22.91 -32.98 35.00
C ALA A 192 23.14 -31.48 34.80
N ARG A 193 24.01 -30.86 35.61
CA ARG A 193 24.36 -29.43 35.46
C ARG A 193 25.12 -29.15 34.16
N SER A 194 26.03 -30.04 33.73
CA SER A 194 26.75 -29.85 32.46
C SER A 194 25.81 -29.91 31.26
N TYR A 195 24.88 -30.87 31.23
CA TYR A 195 23.90 -30.97 30.15
C TYR A 195 22.93 -29.78 30.16
N LEU A 196 22.52 -29.28 31.32
CA LEU A 196 21.71 -28.06 31.40
C LEU A 196 22.44 -26.83 30.87
N ASN A 197 23.73 -26.70 31.14
CA ASN A 197 24.54 -25.61 30.58
C ASN A 197 24.66 -25.71 29.05
N ALA A 198 24.85 -26.91 28.52
CA ALA A 198 24.84 -27.16 27.07
C ALA A 198 23.49 -26.80 26.45
N ALA A 199 22.37 -27.23 27.07
CA ALA A 199 21.02 -26.89 26.62
C ALA A 199 20.77 -25.38 26.58
N ILE A 200 21.23 -24.63 27.58
CA ILE A 200 21.13 -23.16 27.60
C ILE A 200 21.99 -22.53 26.50
N ALA A 201 23.22 -23.01 26.30
CA ALA A 201 24.11 -22.51 25.26
C ALA A 201 23.51 -22.74 23.87
N ASP A 202 23.00 -23.93 23.59
CA ASP A 202 22.39 -24.29 22.31
C ASP A 202 21.07 -23.54 22.08
N ALA A 203 20.29 -23.33 23.13
CA ALA A 203 19.10 -22.49 23.09
C ALA A 203 19.40 -21.01 22.77
N GLN A 204 20.59 -20.52 23.14
CA GLN A 204 21.04 -19.16 22.84
C GLN A 204 21.67 -19.03 21.45
N GLN A 205 22.36 -20.07 20.97
CA GLN A 205 22.95 -20.12 19.63
C GLN A 205 21.91 -20.30 18.51
N GLY A 206 20.75 -20.88 18.82
CA GLY A 206 19.62 -21.00 17.89
C GLY A 206 18.75 -19.73 17.72
N ARG A 207 19.20 -18.56 18.20
CA ARG A 207 18.49 -17.28 18.11
C ARG A 207 18.79 -16.50 16.83
#